data_AF-A0A3B4UVG5-F1
#
_entry.id   AF-A0A3B4UVG5-F1
#
_cell.length_a   1.000
_cell.length_b   1.000
_cell.length_c   1.000
_cell.angle_alpha   90.00
_cell.angle_beta   90.00
_cell.angle_gamma   90.00
#
_symmetry.space_group_name_H-M   'P 1'
#
loop_
_entity.id
_entity.type
_entity.pdbx_description
1 polymer ?
#
loop_
_entity_poly.entity_id
_entity_poly.type
_entity_poly.pdbx_seq_one_letter_code
_entity_poly.pdbx_strand_id
1 'polypeptide(L)'
;VCVCVCVCVCVCLCLCLCAVDVQPGVLIFCDDPSVEKAVSSALHKFNEKLSTGHKLALYQILTASKSENGSDSVYSLQFTSRRSDCPAGSNKPWRDCDYLSTRRKVPISCNATVYLTEAETDTKQVDYDYVVPEKASCLGCPEKIDETSEDLRVPLSVSISKYNSISDSTHLFTLHTIAHATRQVVAGFRFKVRFDMQKTTCAKAEHKDLNELCVPDDQDTEFTNCNSTVDVAPWRLEAPEAQLECEPGELPTVRRRPPGWSPLRNILYEAIPSKPPTKAKEESSEEDLTAVKPSGSPDVASEAGNDNPFHCPSKPWKPFNPVPPAVLGAPTKASIETGATQPPAEVGFSDTDLLA
;
A
#
# COMPACT_ATOMS: atom_id res chain seq x y z
N VAL A 1 6.22 62.01 -36.50
CA VAL A 1 6.13 60.94 -35.46
C VAL A 1 5.06 59.96 -35.89
N CYS A 2 5.38 59.01 -36.77
CA CYS A 2 4.41 58.04 -37.31
C CYS A 2 5.04 56.69 -37.68
N VAL A 3 6.22 56.37 -37.14
CA VAL A 3 6.95 55.13 -37.47
C VAL A 3 7.14 54.21 -36.25
N CYS A 4 6.85 54.68 -35.03
CA CYS A 4 7.02 53.86 -33.82
C CYS A 4 5.78 53.07 -33.37
N VAL A 5 4.60 53.30 -33.95
CA VAL A 5 3.36 52.63 -33.50
C VAL A 5 3.12 51.30 -34.24
N CYS A 6 3.56 51.17 -35.49
CA CYS A 6 3.36 49.93 -36.26
C CYS A 6 4.29 48.78 -35.81
N VAL A 7 5.48 49.08 -35.27
CA VAL A 7 6.44 48.03 -34.86
C VAL A 7 6.01 47.37 -33.56
N CYS A 8 5.40 48.10 -32.63
CA CYS A 8 4.93 47.51 -31.37
C CYS A 8 3.67 46.64 -31.53
N VAL A 9 2.79 46.97 -32.49
CA VAL A 9 1.58 46.15 -32.76
C VAL A 9 1.96 44.81 -33.42
N CYS A 10 2.97 44.79 -34.29
CA CYS A 10 3.46 43.54 -34.89
C CYS A 10 4.23 42.65 -33.89
N VAL A 11 4.92 43.23 -32.91
CA VAL A 11 5.63 42.45 -31.89
C VAL A 11 4.68 41.85 -30.85
N CYS A 12 3.56 42.52 -30.54
CA CYS A 12 2.51 41.96 -29.71
C CYS A 12 1.65 40.89 -30.42
N LEU A 13 1.53 40.94 -31.76
CA LEU A 13 0.88 39.87 -32.54
C LEU A 13 1.74 38.61 -32.67
N CYS A 14 3.07 38.72 -32.53
CA CYS A 14 3.99 37.59 -32.54
C CYS A 14 4.14 36.86 -31.19
N LEU A 15 3.58 37.40 -30.09
CA LEU A 15 3.74 36.84 -28.75
C LEU A 15 2.57 35.97 -28.28
N CYS A 16 1.56 35.70 -29.11
CA CYS A 16 0.38 34.90 -28.73
C CYS A 16 0.13 33.63 -29.56
N LEU A 17 1.09 33.16 -30.37
CA LEU A 17 0.90 31.95 -31.22
C LEU A 17 1.91 30.82 -31.03
N CYS A 18 2.60 30.76 -29.89
CA CYS A 18 3.38 29.56 -29.52
C CYS A 18 3.06 29.06 -28.10
N ALA A 19 1.81 29.19 -27.66
CA ALA A 19 1.28 28.12 -26.82
C ALA A 19 1.08 26.94 -27.78
N VAL A 20 1.96 25.94 -27.73
CA VAL A 20 1.65 24.63 -28.32
C VAL A 20 0.45 24.12 -27.54
N ASP A 21 -0.73 24.49 -28.01
CA ASP A 21 -2.00 24.00 -27.51
C ASP A 21 -2.04 22.53 -27.92
N VAL A 22 -1.61 21.65 -27.01
CA VAL A 22 -1.86 20.22 -27.16
C VAL A 22 -3.38 20.11 -27.07
N GLN A 23 -4.03 19.96 -28.22
CA GLN A 23 -5.48 19.77 -28.27
C GLN A 23 -5.88 18.70 -27.24
N PRO A 24 -7.00 18.88 -26.53
CA PRO A 24 -7.48 17.88 -25.58
C PRO A 24 -7.64 16.56 -26.33
N GLY A 25 -6.82 15.56 -25.95
CA GLY A 25 -6.76 14.28 -26.64
C GLY A 25 -8.09 13.55 -26.59
N VAL A 26 -8.46 12.91 -27.70
CA VAL A 26 -9.65 12.06 -27.80
C VAL A 26 -9.36 10.73 -27.12
N LEU A 27 -10.23 10.29 -26.21
CA LEU A 27 -10.10 8.97 -25.59
C LEU A 27 -10.21 7.87 -26.67
N ILE A 28 -9.34 6.88 -26.57
CA ILE A 28 -9.31 5.73 -27.48
C ILE A 28 -9.29 4.43 -26.68
N PHE A 29 -9.58 3.34 -27.38
CA PHE A 29 -9.69 2.02 -26.78
C PHE A 29 -8.35 1.54 -26.22
N CYS A 30 -8.35 1.03 -24.97
CA CYS A 30 -7.13 0.54 -24.32
C CYS A 30 -6.57 -0.74 -24.97
N ASP A 31 -7.40 -1.52 -25.67
CA ASP A 31 -7.04 -2.73 -26.40
C ASP A 31 -6.68 -2.47 -27.88
N ASP A 32 -6.59 -1.20 -28.29
CA ASP A 32 -6.16 -0.85 -29.64
C ASP A 32 -4.66 -1.21 -29.86
N PRO A 33 -4.30 -1.90 -30.97
CA PRO A 33 -2.91 -2.26 -31.27
C PRO A 33 -1.94 -1.08 -31.33
N SER A 34 -2.40 0.11 -31.72
CA SER A 34 -1.60 1.34 -31.72
C SER A 34 -1.27 1.81 -30.30
N VAL A 35 -2.18 1.63 -29.35
CA VAL A 35 -1.97 1.90 -27.92
C VAL A 35 -0.98 0.91 -27.35
N GLU A 36 -1.12 -0.39 -27.66
CA GLU A 36 -0.16 -1.41 -27.22
C GLU A 36 1.26 -1.09 -27.74
N LYS A 37 1.38 -0.68 -29.00
CA LYS A 37 2.66 -0.25 -29.59
C LYS A 37 3.25 0.94 -28.85
N ALA A 38 2.43 1.95 -28.54
CA ALA A 38 2.84 3.14 -27.82
C ALA A 38 3.31 2.81 -26.39
N VAL A 39 2.56 2.00 -25.65
CA VAL A 39 2.92 1.53 -24.30
C VAL A 39 4.20 0.70 -24.33
N SER A 40 4.37 -0.16 -25.33
CA SER A 40 5.60 -0.94 -25.49
C SER A 40 6.82 -0.05 -25.74
N SER A 41 6.67 1.04 -26.52
CA SER A 41 7.74 2.02 -26.74
C SER A 41 8.09 2.74 -25.43
N ALA A 42 7.08 3.15 -24.66
CA ALA A 42 7.27 3.81 -23.37
C ALA A 42 8.02 2.94 -22.36
N LEU A 43 7.62 1.66 -22.24
CA LEU A 43 8.30 0.68 -21.39
C LEU A 43 9.72 0.39 -21.86
N HIS A 44 9.94 0.29 -23.18
CA HIS A 44 11.29 0.08 -23.74
C HIS A 44 12.23 1.22 -23.35
N LYS A 45 11.83 2.46 -23.65
CA LYS A 45 12.65 3.67 -23.37
C LYS A 45 12.93 3.85 -21.88
N PHE A 46 12.01 3.43 -21.00
CA PHE A 46 12.26 3.44 -19.56
C PHE A 46 13.24 2.34 -19.13
N ASN A 47 13.03 1.11 -19.62
CA ASN A 47 13.89 -0.02 -19.27
C ASN A 47 15.33 0.17 -19.73
N GLU A 48 15.58 0.90 -20.82
CA GLU A 48 16.93 1.30 -21.26
C GLU A 48 17.65 2.21 -20.25
N LYS A 49 16.90 3.02 -19.48
CA LYS A 49 17.46 3.91 -18.46
C LYS A 49 17.75 3.20 -17.13
N LEU A 50 17.27 1.97 -16.95
CA LEU A 50 17.51 1.21 -15.72
C LEU A 50 18.92 0.62 -15.75
N SER A 51 19.77 1.07 -14.83
CA SER A 51 21.13 0.52 -14.63
C SER A 51 21.19 -0.62 -13.62
N THR A 52 20.17 -0.77 -12.77
CA THR A 52 20.12 -1.75 -11.68
C THR A 52 18.71 -2.29 -11.48
N GLY A 53 18.60 -3.44 -10.81
CA GLY A 53 17.31 -4.08 -10.51
C GLY A 53 16.76 -4.88 -11.69
N HIS A 54 15.46 -4.72 -11.95
CA HIS A 54 14.71 -5.54 -12.89
C HIS A 54 13.94 -4.68 -13.89
N LYS A 55 13.77 -5.19 -15.12
CA LYS A 55 12.94 -4.57 -16.14
C LYS A 55 11.48 -4.51 -15.70
N LEU A 56 10.77 -3.48 -16.13
CA LEU A 56 9.32 -3.36 -15.98
C LEU A 56 8.61 -4.02 -17.17
N ALA A 57 7.55 -4.76 -16.87
CA ALA A 57 6.61 -5.30 -17.83
C ALA A 57 5.22 -4.70 -17.61
N LEU A 58 4.46 -4.50 -18.70
CA LEU A 58 3.09 -4.01 -18.65
C LEU A 58 2.23 -4.92 -17.76
N TYR A 59 1.39 -4.34 -16.89
CA TYR A 59 0.33 -5.06 -16.19
C TYR A 59 -1.00 -4.80 -16.88
N GLN A 60 -1.52 -3.57 -16.85
CA GLN A 60 -2.74 -3.17 -17.56
C GLN A 60 -2.68 -1.68 -17.92
N ILE A 61 -3.37 -1.30 -18.99
CA ILE A 61 -3.54 0.09 -19.44
C ILE A 61 -4.78 0.64 -18.74
N LEU A 62 -4.67 1.81 -18.10
CA LEU A 62 -5.75 2.44 -17.35
C LEU A 62 -6.54 3.42 -18.21
N THR A 63 -5.86 4.24 -19.01
CA THR A 63 -6.47 5.19 -19.94
C THR A 63 -5.54 5.44 -21.12
N ALA A 64 -6.12 5.73 -22.28
CA ALA A 64 -5.39 6.14 -23.47
C ALA A 64 -6.15 7.27 -24.18
N SER A 65 -5.44 8.31 -24.58
CA SER A 65 -5.97 9.35 -25.45
C SER A 65 -5.00 9.66 -26.59
N LYS A 66 -5.56 10.05 -27.72
CA LYS A 66 -4.83 10.42 -28.93
C LYS A 66 -5.17 11.86 -29.32
N SER A 67 -4.16 12.68 -29.54
CA SER A 67 -4.30 13.98 -30.21
C SER A 67 -3.46 14.00 -31.48
N GLU A 68 -3.85 14.86 -32.41
CA GLU A 68 -3.08 15.11 -33.63
C GLU A 68 -2.21 16.36 -33.40
N ASN A 69 -0.95 16.28 -33.83
CA ASN A 69 -0.03 17.41 -33.82
C ASN A 69 0.64 17.49 -35.20
N GLY A 70 -0.06 18.06 -36.17
CA GLY A 70 0.37 18.04 -37.57
C GLY A 70 0.24 16.65 -38.19
N SER A 71 1.31 16.12 -38.76
CA SER A 71 1.38 14.73 -39.26
C SER A 71 1.51 13.68 -38.16
N ASP A 72 1.79 14.10 -36.94
CA ASP A 72 2.20 13.21 -35.86
C ASP A 72 1.01 12.92 -34.95
N SER A 73 0.84 11.65 -34.59
CA SER A 73 -0.13 11.25 -33.58
C SER A 73 0.53 11.25 -32.20
N VAL A 74 -0.03 12.00 -31.25
CA VAL A 74 0.44 12.05 -29.86
C VAL A 74 -0.47 11.19 -29.00
N TYR A 75 0.11 10.21 -28.32
CA TYR A 75 -0.59 9.32 -27.39
C TYR A 75 -0.25 9.72 -25.96
N SER A 76 -1.27 10.04 -25.17
CA SER A 76 -1.16 10.19 -23.72
C SER A 76 -1.71 8.93 -23.05
N LEU A 77 -0.88 8.28 -22.25
CA LEU A 77 -1.11 6.95 -21.73
C LEU A 77 -1.01 6.98 -20.21
N GLN A 78 -1.96 6.36 -19.53
CA GLN A 78 -1.81 5.96 -18.14
C GLN A 78 -1.89 4.44 -18.08
N PHE A 79 -0.88 3.80 -17.52
CA PHE A 79 -0.82 2.34 -17.40
C PHE A 79 -0.11 1.94 -16.12
N THR A 80 -0.24 0.68 -15.76
CA THR A 80 0.45 0.10 -14.62
C THR A 80 1.44 -0.96 -15.08
N SER A 81 2.53 -1.08 -14.35
CA SER A 81 3.62 -2.01 -14.65
C SER A 81 4.02 -2.81 -13.41
N ARG A 82 4.68 -3.94 -13.63
CA ARG A 82 5.24 -4.79 -12.57
C ARG A 82 6.70 -5.09 -12.88
N ARG A 83 7.50 -5.31 -11.84
CA ARG A 83 8.86 -5.79 -12.02
C ARG A 83 8.84 -7.21 -12.56
N SER A 84 9.71 -7.47 -13.52
CA SER A 84 9.86 -8.77 -14.16
C SER A 84 11.09 -9.52 -13.66
N ASP A 85 11.18 -10.80 -13.95
CA ASP A 85 12.33 -11.64 -13.66
C ASP A 85 13.59 -11.24 -14.46
N CYS A 86 13.44 -10.46 -15.52
CA CYS A 86 14.54 -9.97 -16.33
C CYS A 86 15.36 -8.88 -15.62
N PRO A 87 16.68 -9.06 -15.47
CA PRO A 87 17.58 -8.04 -14.94
C PRO A 87 17.61 -6.77 -15.81
N ALA A 88 17.85 -5.62 -15.19
CA ALA A 88 18.16 -4.38 -15.88
C ALA A 88 19.38 -4.56 -16.80
N GLY A 89 19.34 -3.98 -18.00
CA GLY A 89 20.39 -4.14 -19.02
C GLY A 89 20.41 -5.49 -19.77
N SER A 90 19.55 -6.47 -19.43
CA SER A 90 19.46 -7.72 -20.20
C SER A 90 18.97 -7.47 -21.63
N ASN A 91 19.37 -8.30 -22.60
CA ASN A 91 18.91 -8.19 -24.01
C ASN A 91 17.49 -8.72 -24.23
N LYS A 92 16.91 -9.40 -23.24
CA LYS A 92 15.56 -10.00 -23.33
C LYS A 92 14.49 -8.89 -23.31
N PRO A 93 13.55 -8.84 -24.27
CA PRO A 93 12.50 -7.83 -24.26
C PRO A 93 11.52 -8.10 -23.11
N TRP A 94 10.91 -7.05 -22.58
CA TRP A 94 10.05 -7.15 -21.39
C TRP A 94 8.84 -8.07 -21.60
N ARG A 95 8.38 -8.26 -22.84
CA ARG A 95 7.23 -9.12 -23.18
C ARG A 95 7.48 -10.60 -22.87
N ASP A 96 8.75 -11.01 -22.98
CA ASP A 96 9.17 -12.39 -22.76
C ASP A 96 9.49 -12.66 -21.28
N CYS A 97 9.44 -11.63 -20.44
CA CYS A 97 9.76 -11.70 -19.02
C CYS A 97 8.49 -12.00 -18.22
N ASP A 98 8.60 -12.80 -17.17
CA ASP A 98 7.50 -13.07 -16.25
C ASP A 98 7.55 -12.10 -15.07
N TYR A 99 6.43 -11.90 -14.37
CA TYR A 99 6.43 -11.02 -13.20
C TYR A 99 7.20 -11.66 -12.04
N LEU A 100 7.98 -10.85 -11.34
CA LEU A 100 8.52 -11.26 -10.06
C LEU A 100 7.37 -11.50 -9.07
N SER A 101 7.42 -12.64 -8.38
CA SER A 101 6.48 -13.00 -7.32
C SER A 101 6.63 -12.15 -6.04
N THR A 102 7.57 -11.22 -6.01
CA THR A 102 7.95 -10.44 -4.82
C THR A 102 6.87 -9.46 -4.36
N ARG A 103 6.85 -9.23 -3.04
CA ARG A 103 5.78 -8.73 -2.14
C ARG A 103 5.02 -7.43 -2.46
N ARG A 104 5.24 -6.73 -3.58
CA ARG A 104 4.38 -5.57 -3.91
C ARG A 104 3.04 -6.07 -4.47
N LYS A 105 2.01 -6.01 -3.61
CA LYS A 105 0.62 -6.26 -4.02
C LYS A 105 0.16 -5.24 -5.07
N VAL A 106 0.65 -4.00 -5.00
CA VAL A 106 0.21 -2.87 -5.84
C VAL A 106 1.15 -2.70 -7.06
N PRO A 107 0.61 -2.69 -8.29
CA PRO A 107 1.35 -2.32 -9.51
C PRO A 107 1.91 -0.89 -9.48
N ILE A 108 2.97 -0.63 -10.25
CA ILE A 108 3.59 0.69 -10.38
C ILE A 108 2.83 1.50 -11.43
N SER A 109 2.31 2.67 -11.06
CA SER A 109 1.62 3.57 -11.99
C SER A 109 2.60 4.34 -12.88
N CYS A 110 2.23 4.53 -14.16
CA CYS A 110 3.05 5.19 -15.16
C CYS A 110 2.18 6.07 -16.07
N ASN A 111 2.69 7.27 -16.36
CA ASN A 111 2.16 8.21 -17.32
C ASN A 111 3.18 8.39 -18.46
N ALA A 112 2.77 8.21 -19.70
CA ALA A 112 3.65 8.37 -20.85
C ALA A 112 3.02 9.23 -21.94
N THR A 113 3.86 9.99 -22.63
CA THR A 113 3.50 10.73 -23.83
C THR A 113 4.39 10.25 -24.98
N VAL A 114 3.78 9.61 -25.97
CA VAL A 114 4.45 8.93 -27.09
C VAL A 114 4.02 9.56 -28.41
N TYR A 115 4.99 9.86 -29.28
CA TYR A 115 4.74 10.37 -30.63
C TYR A 115 4.88 9.21 -31.60
N LEU A 116 3.83 8.96 -32.37
CA LEU A 116 3.82 7.98 -33.44
C LEU A 116 3.77 8.72 -34.78
N THR A 117 4.80 8.49 -35.59
CA THR A 117 4.84 8.87 -37.00
C THR A 117 4.72 7.62 -37.86
N GLU A 118 4.55 7.79 -39.18
CA GLU A 118 4.47 6.66 -40.11
C GLU A 118 5.76 5.81 -40.16
N ALA A 119 6.92 6.43 -39.91
CA ALA A 119 8.23 5.78 -39.99
C ALA A 119 8.82 5.41 -38.62
N GLU A 120 8.51 6.17 -37.56
CA GLU A 120 9.19 6.07 -36.27
C GLU A 120 8.24 6.23 -35.09
N THR A 121 8.49 5.46 -34.02
CA THR A 121 7.83 5.63 -32.72
C THR A 121 8.82 6.20 -31.72
N ASP A 122 8.70 7.47 -31.37
CA ASP A 122 9.56 8.10 -30.36
C ASP A 122 8.75 8.48 -29.11
N THR A 123 9.25 8.04 -27.96
CA THR A 123 8.64 8.35 -26.67
C THR A 123 9.28 9.61 -26.10
N LYS A 124 8.63 10.77 -26.10
CA LYS A 124 9.27 12.00 -25.58
C LYS A 124 9.37 12.02 -24.07
N GLN A 125 8.29 11.65 -23.37
CA GLN A 125 8.22 11.71 -21.93
C GLN A 125 7.63 10.43 -21.36
N VAL A 126 8.29 9.92 -20.31
CA VAL A 126 7.73 8.88 -19.45
C VAL A 126 7.96 9.31 -18.03
N ASP A 127 6.87 9.47 -17.29
CA ASP A 127 6.84 9.80 -15.89
C ASP A 127 6.25 8.61 -15.13
N TYR A 128 7.06 7.98 -14.29
CA TYR A 128 6.58 6.94 -13.39
C TYR A 128 6.27 7.59 -12.06
N ASP A 129 5.10 7.28 -11.50
CA ASP A 129 4.77 7.74 -10.17
C ASP A 129 5.75 7.07 -9.20
N TYR A 130 6.71 7.90 -8.77
CA TYR A 130 7.85 7.64 -7.92
C TYR A 130 8.20 6.14 -7.79
N VAL A 131 9.05 5.64 -8.70
CA VAL A 131 9.79 4.40 -8.44
C VAL A 131 10.70 4.69 -7.25
N VAL A 132 10.17 4.60 -6.01
CA VAL A 132 11.00 4.58 -4.82
C VAL A 132 11.94 3.40 -5.09
N PRO A 133 13.26 3.60 -5.28
CA PRO A 133 14.19 2.49 -5.26
C PRO A 133 13.86 1.77 -3.97
N GLU A 134 13.48 0.50 -4.10
CA GLU A 134 12.99 -0.26 -2.95
C GLU A 134 14.09 -0.19 -1.92
N LYS A 135 13.91 0.69 -0.92
CA LYS A 135 14.78 0.72 0.23
C LYS A 135 14.72 -0.72 0.71
N ALA A 136 15.87 -1.38 0.73
CA ALA A 136 15.95 -2.78 1.11
C ALA A 136 15.05 -2.97 2.33
N SER A 137 14.15 -3.96 2.25
CA SER A 137 13.20 -4.20 3.33
C SER A 137 13.98 -4.29 4.62
N CYS A 138 13.71 -3.36 5.53
CA CYS A 138 14.40 -3.30 6.81
C CYS A 138 13.99 -4.53 7.62
N LEU A 139 14.84 -5.56 7.63
CA LEU A 139 14.56 -6.84 8.29
C LEU A 139 14.39 -6.69 9.81
N GLY A 140 14.91 -5.60 10.38
CA GLY A 140 14.78 -5.26 11.80
C GLY A 140 13.71 -4.22 12.13
N CYS A 141 12.89 -3.78 11.17
CA CYS A 141 11.85 -2.79 11.44
C CYS A 141 10.56 -3.46 11.94
N PRO A 142 9.75 -2.78 12.78
CA PRO A 142 8.46 -3.32 13.21
C PRO A 142 7.54 -3.57 12.02
N GLU A 143 7.10 -4.82 11.85
CA GLU A 143 6.13 -5.23 10.85
C GLU A 143 4.78 -5.47 11.53
N LYS A 144 3.69 -4.96 10.93
CA LYS A 144 2.34 -5.22 11.42
C LYS A 144 2.04 -6.71 11.29
N ILE A 145 1.56 -7.32 12.37
CA ILE A 145 1.08 -8.71 12.39
C ILE A 145 -0.43 -8.74 12.55
N ASP A 146 -1.02 -9.84 12.09
CA ASP A 146 -2.46 -10.07 12.20
C ASP A 146 -2.88 -10.28 13.66
N GLU A 147 -4.07 -9.80 14.01
CA GLU A 147 -4.63 -9.89 15.37
C GLU A 147 -4.90 -11.35 15.79
N THR A 148 -5.10 -12.25 14.83
CA THR A 148 -5.32 -13.69 15.06
C THR A 148 -4.04 -14.54 14.98
N SER A 149 -2.87 -13.90 14.83
CA SER A 149 -1.59 -14.61 14.69
C SER A 149 -1.25 -15.44 15.93
N GLU A 150 -0.84 -16.69 15.73
CA GLU A 150 -0.38 -17.57 16.82
C GLU A 150 0.84 -17.01 17.56
N ASP A 151 1.67 -16.19 16.89
CA ASP A 151 2.81 -15.51 17.48
C ASP A 151 2.42 -14.60 18.67
N LEU A 152 1.15 -14.16 18.73
CA LEU A 152 0.65 -13.28 19.79
C LEU A 152 0.27 -14.01 21.08
N ARG A 153 0.17 -15.35 21.06
CA ARG A 153 -0.27 -16.12 22.24
C ARG A 153 0.63 -15.90 23.46
N VAL A 154 1.94 -16.02 23.27
CA VAL A 154 2.92 -15.84 24.36
C VAL A 154 2.97 -14.38 24.83
N PRO A 155 3.15 -13.38 23.95
CA PRO A 155 3.12 -11.97 24.35
C PRO A 155 1.87 -11.60 25.14
N LEU A 156 0.67 -11.91 24.63
CA LEU A 156 -0.59 -11.59 25.30
C LEU A 156 -0.73 -12.28 26.64
N SER A 157 -0.39 -13.57 26.73
CA SER A 157 -0.46 -14.32 27.98
C SER A 157 0.42 -13.70 29.07
N VAL A 158 1.65 -13.29 28.73
CA VAL A 158 2.59 -12.67 29.66
C VAL A 158 2.09 -11.29 30.09
N SER A 159 1.58 -10.50 29.13
CA SER A 159 1.01 -9.17 29.38
C SER A 159 -0.21 -9.23 30.30
N ILE A 160 -1.16 -10.13 30.03
CA ILE A 160 -2.40 -10.27 30.81
C ILE A 160 -2.09 -10.81 32.22
N SER A 161 -1.24 -11.83 32.33
CA SER A 161 -0.80 -12.36 33.63
C SER A 161 -0.11 -11.28 34.47
N LYS A 162 0.79 -10.50 33.86
CA LYS A 162 1.44 -9.39 34.55
C LYS A 162 0.44 -8.34 35.01
N TYR A 163 -0.51 -7.92 34.16
CA TYR A 163 -1.56 -6.96 34.57
C TYR A 163 -2.37 -7.49 35.75
N ASN A 164 -2.83 -8.74 35.69
CA ASN A 164 -3.61 -9.36 36.75
C ASN A 164 -2.86 -9.44 38.08
N SER A 165 -1.54 -9.66 38.05
CA SER A 165 -0.72 -9.70 39.27
C SER A 165 -0.47 -8.33 39.91
N ILE A 166 -0.45 -7.24 39.12
CA ILE A 166 -0.14 -5.88 39.62
C ILE A 166 -1.37 -5.00 39.81
N SER A 167 -2.51 -5.36 39.21
CA SER A 167 -3.75 -4.59 39.28
C SER A 167 -4.39 -4.68 40.67
N ASP A 168 -4.90 -3.57 41.17
CA ASP A 168 -5.64 -3.49 42.44
C ASP A 168 -7.09 -4.00 42.35
N SER A 169 -7.54 -4.43 41.17
CA SER A 169 -8.89 -4.97 41.01
C SER A 169 -9.10 -6.26 41.78
N THR A 170 -10.32 -6.47 42.26
CA THR A 170 -10.74 -7.68 42.98
C THR A 170 -10.93 -8.90 42.08
N HIS A 171 -11.04 -8.69 40.76
CA HIS A 171 -11.28 -9.73 39.77
C HIS A 171 -10.17 -9.78 38.74
N LEU A 172 -10.02 -10.94 38.11
CA LEU A 172 -9.11 -11.12 36.98
C LEU A 172 -9.71 -10.51 35.72
N PHE A 173 -8.84 -10.05 34.83
CA PHE A 173 -9.18 -9.53 33.50
C PHE A 173 -8.74 -10.51 32.43
N THR A 174 -9.56 -10.70 31.40
CA THR A 174 -9.26 -11.53 30.22
C THR A 174 -9.20 -10.68 28.97
N LEU A 175 -8.56 -11.19 27.91
CA LEU A 175 -8.46 -10.49 26.63
C LEU A 175 -9.86 -10.24 26.05
N HIS A 176 -10.11 -9.01 25.58
CA HIS A 176 -11.32 -8.67 24.84
C HIS A 176 -11.00 -8.45 23.36
N THR A 177 -10.27 -7.38 23.02
CA THR A 177 -9.95 -7.03 21.64
C THR A 177 -8.50 -6.60 21.48
N ILE A 178 -7.90 -6.92 20.33
CA ILE A 178 -6.58 -6.43 19.92
C ILE A 178 -6.79 -5.34 18.87
N ALA A 179 -6.31 -4.11 19.10
CA ALA A 179 -6.41 -3.04 18.11
C ALA A 179 -5.22 -3.01 17.14
N HIS A 180 -4.03 -3.33 17.64
CA HIS A 180 -2.81 -3.21 16.85
C HIS A 180 -1.69 -4.09 17.40
N ALA A 181 -1.00 -4.79 16.52
CA ALA A 181 0.14 -5.61 16.87
C ALA A 181 1.27 -5.46 15.86
N THR A 182 2.51 -5.38 16.36
CA THR A 182 3.72 -5.41 15.52
C THR A 182 4.76 -6.36 16.09
N ARG A 183 5.52 -6.99 15.21
CA ARG A 183 6.69 -7.81 15.52
C ARG A 183 7.95 -7.17 14.94
N GLN A 184 9.01 -7.11 15.72
CA GLN A 184 10.29 -6.55 15.32
C GLN A 184 11.43 -7.52 15.67
N VAL A 185 12.39 -7.71 14.75
CA VAL A 185 13.61 -8.46 15.04
C VAL A 185 14.59 -7.59 15.84
N VAL A 186 14.98 -8.08 17.02
CA VAL A 186 15.95 -7.47 17.94
C VAL A 186 16.91 -8.56 18.44
N ALA A 187 17.35 -8.50 19.69
CA ALA A 187 17.99 -9.60 20.41
C ALA A 187 16.97 -10.72 20.78
N GLY A 188 16.12 -11.11 19.83
CA GLY A 188 14.82 -11.75 20.08
C GLY A 188 13.77 -11.27 19.09
N PHE A 189 12.51 -11.49 19.43
CA PHE A 189 11.37 -10.84 18.81
C PHE A 189 10.72 -9.88 19.80
N ARG A 190 10.62 -8.61 19.41
CA ARG A 190 9.88 -7.61 20.18
C ARG A 190 8.48 -7.50 19.63
N PHE A 191 7.51 -7.80 20.48
CA PHE A 191 6.10 -7.63 20.20
C PHE A 191 5.63 -6.34 20.86
N LYS A 192 5.03 -5.44 20.07
CA LYS A 192 4.27 -4.30 20.61
C LYS A 192 2.81 -4.52 20.29
N VAL A 193 1.99 -4.65 21.33
CA VAL A 193 0.57 -5.01 21.22
C VAL A 193 -0.25 -3.98 21.97
N ARG A 194 -1.27 -3.44 21.30
CA ARG A 194 -2.30 -2.58 21.89
C ARG A 194 -3.61 -3.35 21.91
N PHE A 195 -4.11 -3.62 23.10
CA PHE A 195 -5.29 -4.46 23.33
C PHE A 195 -6.09 -3.92 24.52
N ASP A 196 -7.35 -4.33 24.64
CA ASP A 196 -8.12 -4.16 25.86
C ASP A 196 -8.46 -5.50 26.48
N MET A 197 -8.76 -5.43 27.77
CA MET A 197 -9.19 -6.54 28.59
C MET A 197 -10.50 -6.19 29.25
N GLN A 198 -11.32 -7.21 29.46
CA GLN A 198 -12.58 -7.14 30.17
C GLN A 198 -12.47 -7.89 31.50
N LYS A 199 -13.08 -7.32 32.54
CA LYS A 199 -13.23 -7.97 33.83
C LYS A 199 -13.98 -9.30 33.70
N THR A 200 -13.54 -10.28 34.46
CA THR A 200 -14.13 -11.63 34.50
C THR A 200 -14.88 -11.86 35.81
N THR A 201 -15.66 -12.93 35.84
CA THR A 201 -16.32 -13.44 37.05
C THR A 201 -15.36 -14.07 38.06
N CYS A 202 -14.09 -14.27 37.69
CA CYS A 202 -13.08 -14.85 38.59
C CYS A 202 -12.55 -13.82 39.59
N ALA A 203 -12.84 -14.03 40.87
CA ALA A 203 -12.25 -13.26 41.96
C ALA A 203 -10.77 -13.64 42.18
N LYS A 204 -9.89 -12.64 42.34
CA LYS A 204 -8.45 -12.85 42.61
C LYS A 204 -8.17 -13.57 43.92
N ALA A 205 -9.09 -13.47 44.88
CA ALA A 205 -8.97 -14.13 46.19
C ALA A 205 -9.03 -15.66 46.08
N GLU A 206 -9.74 -16.17 45.06
CA GLU A 206 -9.96 -17.60 44.83
C GLU A 206 -9.09 -18.13 43.67
N HIS A 207 -8.75 -17.27 42.73
CA HIS A 207 -7.98 -17.60 41.53
C HIS A 207 -6.72 -16.74 41.42
N LYS A 208 -5.56 -17.40 41.50
CA LYS A 208 -4.26 -16.72 41.31
C LYS A 208 -4.04 -16.31 39.85
N ASP A 209 -4.46 -17.16 38.92
CA ASP A 209 -4.22 -17.04 37.49
C ASP A 209 -5.53 -17.26 36.72
N LEU A 210 -5.59 -16.73 35.50
CA LEU A 210 -6.71 -16.99 34.58
C LEU A 210 -6.78 -18.49 34.27
N ASN A 211 -7.99 -19.01 34.26
CA ASN A 211 -8.28 -20.37 33.84
C ASN A 211 -9.47 -20.35 32.86
N GLU A 212 -9.78 -21.48 32.24
CA GLU A 212 -10.84 -21.61 31.24
C GLU A 212 -12.24 -21.28 31.78
N LEU A 213 -12.42 -21.32 33.11
CA LEU A 213 -13.67 -20.96 33.79
C LEU A 213 -13.87 -19.45 33.97
N CYS A 214 -12.81 -18.64 33.76
CA CYS A 214 -12.88 -17.19 33.90
C CYS A 214 -13.50 -16.55 32.67
N VAL A 215 -14.83 -16.46 32.69
CA VAL A 215 -15.62 -15.84 31.63
C VAL A 215 -15.75 -14.33 31.88
N PRO A 216 -15.85 -13.51 30.82
CA PRO A 216 -16.17 -12.09 30.96
C PRO A 216 -17.46 -11.88 31.77
N ASP A 217 -17.45 -10.87 32.65
CA ASP A 217 -18.64 -10.49 33.40
C ASP A 217 -19.49 -9.52 32.58
N ASP A 218 -20.62 -10.01 32.07
CA ASP A 218 -21.56 -9.22 31.28
C ASP A 218 -22.47 -8.33 32.15
N GLN A 219 -22.53 -8.55 33.47
CA GLN A 219 -23.34 -7.75 34.39
C GLN A 219 -22.57 -6.57 34.98
N ASP A 220 -21.27 -6.74 35.21
CA ASP A 220 -20.35 -5.71 35.71
C ASP A 220 -19.21 -5.47 34.72
N THR A 221 -19.55 -4.87 33.58
CA THR A 221 -18.61 -4.63 32.49
C THR A 221 -17.61 -3.53 32.85
N GLU A 222 -16.38 -3.94 33.14
CA GLU A 222 -15.24 -3.06 33.37
C GLU A 222 -14.14 -3.40 32.35
N PHE A 223 -13.62 -2.37 31.68
CA PHE A 223 -12.58 -2.51 30.68
C PHE A 223 -11.33 -1.74 31.05
N THR A 224 -10.21 -2.22 30.54
CA THR A 224 -8.90 -1.57 30.65
C THR A 224 -8.16 -1.78 29.36
N ASN A 225 -7.54 -0.73 28.82
CA ASN A 225 -6.76 -0.81 27.60
C ASN A 225 -5.29 -0.66 27.91
N CYS A 226 -4.46 -1.47 27.25
CA CYS A 226 -3.03 -1.58 27.53
C CYS A 226 -2.21 -1.49 26.26
N ASN A 227 -1.09 -0.77 26.36
CA ASN A 227 0.04 -0.90 25.47
C ASN A 227 1.06 -1.82 26.13
N SER A 228 1.39 -2.93 25.47
CA SER A 228 2.40 -3.86 25.94
C SER A 228 3.57 -3.98 24.98
N THR A 229 4.77 -4.03 25.54
CA THR A 229 5.99 -4.45 24.84
C THR A 229 6.53 -5.71 25.49
N VAL A 230 6.68 -6.79 24.72
CA VAL A 230 7.20 -8.08 25.20
C VAL A 230 8.33 -8.53 24.30
N ASP A 231 9.49 -8.84 24.90
CA ASP A 231 10.62 -9.41 24.18
C ASP A 231 10.64 -10.92 24.41
N VAL A 232 10.64 -11.69 23.31
CA VAL A 232 10.57 -13.16 23.32
C VAL A 232 11.77 -13.71 22.56
N ALA A 233 12.58 -14.53 23.22
CA ALA A 233 13.73 -15.20 22.62
C ALA A 233 13.79 -16.66 23.09
N PRO A 234 12.98 -17.58 22.51
CA PRO A 234 12.85 -18.95 23.02
C PRO A 234 14.18 -19.72 23.06
N TRP A 235 15.11 -19.40 22.16
CA TRP A 235 16.45 -19.99 22.11
C TRP A 235 17.37 -19.60 23.28
N ARG A 236 17.00 -18.59 24.07
CA ARG A 236 17.75 -18.19 25.27
C ARG A 236 17.30 -18.91 26.54
N LEU A 237 16.16 -19.61 26.50
CA LEU A 237 15.55 -20.26 27.66
C LEU A 237 15.25 -19.27 28.81
N GLU A 238 15.11 -17.99 28.48
CA GLU A 238 14.73 -16.92 29.40
C GLU A 238 13.21 -16.76 29.39
N ALA A 239 12.61 -16.56 30.56
CA ALA A 239 11.18 -16.24 30.66
C ALA A 239 10.94 -14.83 30.07
N PRO A 240 9.94 -14.66 29.18
CA PRO A 240 9.63 -13.36 28.62
C PRO A 240 9.05 -12.43 29.70
N GLU A 241 9.48 -11.18 29.69
CA GLU A 241 8.93 -10.13 30.55
C GLU A 241 8.15 -9.11 29.73
N ALA A 242 6.95 -8.74 30.21
CA ALA A 242 6.15 -7.69 29.59
C ALA A 242 6.39 -6.34 30.24
N GLN A 243 6.54 -5.28 29.44
CA GLN A 243 6.37 -3.90 29.86
C GLN A 243 4.93 -3.49 29.55
N LEU A 244 4.25 -2.88 30.51
CA LEU A 244 2.82 -2.54 30.41
C LEU A 244 2.59 -1.08 30.80
N GLU A 245 1.75 -0.43 30.01
CA GLU A 245 1.15 0.86 30.32
C GLU A 245 -0.35 0.72 30.03
N CYS A 246 -1.18 0.85 31.06
CA CYS A 246 -2.61 0.56 30.98
C CYS A 246 -3.44 1.74 31.52
N GLU A 247 -4.59 1.95 30.91
CA GLU A 247 -5.55 3.00 31.27
C GLU A 247 -6.96 2.40 31.39
N PRO A 248 -7.81 2.90 32.30
CA PRO A 248 -9.21 2.48 32.36
C PRO A 248 -9.97 2.76 31.07
N GLY A 249 -10.89 1.88 30.70
CA GLY A 249 -11.78 2.01 29.55
C GLY A 249 -11.41 1.11 28.36
N GLU A 250 -12.38 0.94 27.45
CA GLU A 250 -12.22 0.20 26.20
C GLU A 250 -11.28 0.91 25.22
N LEU A 251 -10.72 0.14 24.30
CA LEU A 251 -9.99 0.74 23.18
C LEU A 251 -10.93 1.64 22.35
N PRO A 252 -10.48 2.86 21.98
CA PRO A 252 -11.28 3.72 21.14
C PRO A 252 -11.44 3.06 19.77
N THR A 253 -12.68 2.74 19.42
CA THR A 253 -13.03 2.31 18.06
C THR A 253 -12.63 3.41 17.09
N VAL A 254 -11.72 3.10 16.16
CA VAL A 254 -11.25 4.06 15.16
C VAL A 254 -12.40 4.38 14.21
N ARG A 255 -13.24 5.35 14.57
CA ARG A 255 -14.13 5.99 13.60
C ARG A 255 -13.22 6.64 12.56
N ARG A 256 -13.22 6.09 11.33
CA ARG A 256 -12.54 6.73 10.20
C ARG A 256 -13.01 8.17 10.16
N ARG A 257 -12.07 9.13 10.27
CA ARG A 257 -12.41 10.55 10.13
C ARG A 257 -13.08 10.72 8.76
N PRO A 258 -14.18 11.48 8.67
CA PRO A 258 -14.80 11.78 7.38
C PRO A 258 -13.74 12.32 6.42
N PRO A 259 -13.75 11.91 5.15
CA PRO A 259 -12.90 12.53 4.13
C PRO A 259 -13.08 14.06 4.17
N GLY A 260 -11.99 14.82 4.30
CA GLY A 260 -12.02 16.30 4.28
C GLY A 260 -11.68 17.00 5.61
N TRP A 261 -11.56 16.29 6.74
CA TRP A 261 -11.09 16.87 8.00
C TRP A 261 -9.57 16.73 8.18
N SER A 262 -8.81 17.58 7.48
CA SER A 262 -7.39 17.83 7.76
C SER A 262 -7.27 19.12 8.59
N PRO A 263 -6.55 19.15 9.73
CA PRO A 263 -6.60 20.28 10.68
C PRO A 263 -5.79 21.52 10.26
N LEU A 264 -5.22 21.54 9.05
CA LEU A 264 -4.17 22.51 8.68
C LEU A 264 -4.56 23.45 7.53
N ARG A 265 -5.84 23.74 7.31
CA ARG A 265 -6.28 24.65 6.23
C ARG A 265 -6.59 26.09 6.61
N ASN A 266 -6.29 26.52 7.84
CA ASN A 266 -6.47 27.93 8.23
C ASN A 266 -5.13 28.59 8.57
N ILE A 267 -4.27 28.80 7.57
CA ILE A 267 -3.42 29.98 7.54
C ILE A 267 -4.13 30.96 6.61
N LEU A 268 -4.93 31.82 7.23
CA LEU A 268 -5.69 32.86 6.57
C LEU A 268 -4.72 33.80 5.85
N TYR A 269 -4.87 33.88 4.53
CA TYR A 269 -4.50 35.05 3.76
C TYR A 269 -5.19 36.26 4.40
N GLU A 270 -4.37 37.17 4.94
CA GLU A 270 -4.80 38.45 5.45
C GLU A 270 -5.21 39.33 4.27
N ALA A 271 -6.51 39.34 3.94
CA ALA A 271 -7.08 40.24 2.95
C ALA A 271 -7.54 41.53 3.66
N ILE A 272 -6.86 42.63 3.31
CA ILE A 272 -7.14 44.02 3.71
C ILE A 272 -8.55 44.44 3.21
N PRO A 273 -9.33 45.23 3.97
CA PRO A 273 -10.74 45.49 3.69
C PRO A 273 -10.96 46.71 2.77
N SER A 274 -11.95 46.63 1.88
CA SER A 274 -12.62 47.81 1.33
C SER A 274 -14.14 47.60 1.24
N LYS A 275 -14.86 48.67 1.59
CA LYS A 275 -16.29 48.76 1.93
C LYS A 275 -17.25 48.71 0.71
N PRO A 276 -18.58 48.52 0.95
CA PRO A 276 -19.58 48.15 -0.05
C PRO A 276 -20.32 49.34 -0.69
N PRO A 277 -21.23 49.07 -1.67
CA PRO A 277 -22.62 49.47 -1.46
C PRO A 277 -23.70 48.47 -1.97
N THR A 278 -24.66 48.20 -1.07
CA THR A 278 -26.15 48.18 -1.21
C THR A 278 -26.91 47.49 -2.36
N LYS A 279 -27.74 46.52 -1.90
CA LYS A 279 -29.21 46.32 -2.03
C LYS A 279 -29.89 45.81 -3.32
N ALA A 280 -30.66 44.74 -3.07
CA ALA A 280 -32.01 44.35 -3.52
C ALA A 280 -32.14 43.57 -4.84
N LYS A 281 -32.63 42.32 -4.79
CA LYS A 281 -34.06 41.96 -4.88
C LYS A 281 -34.27 40.43 -4.70
N GLU A 282 -35.37 40.06 -4.07
CA GLU A 282 -35.93 38.69 -3.92
C GLU A 282 -36.55 38.17 -5.23
N GLU A 283 -36.51 36.84 -5.44
CA GLU A 283 -37.56 35.92 -5.96
C GLU A 283 -36.89 34.54 -6.17
N SER A 284 -37.24 33.44 -5.50
CA SER A 284 -38.48 32.63 -5.45
C SER A 284 -38.62 31.61 -6.60
N SER A 285 -39.29 30.48 -6.30
CA SER A 285 -39.52 29.20 -7.02
C SER A 285 -38.35 28.21 -6.99
N GLU A 286 -38.36 27.06 -6.29
CA GLU A 286 -39.32 25.93 -6.12
C GLU A 286 -39.59 25.09 -7.37
N GLU A 287 -39.57 23.77 -7.12
CA GLU A 287 -40.09 22.60 -7.86
C GLU A 287 -39.04 21.64 -8.45
N ASP A 288 -39.23 20.32 -8.47
CA ASP A 288 -40.00 19.38 -7.63
C ASP A 288 -39.54 17.96 -8.07
N LEU A 289 -39.74 17.02 -7.14
CA LEU A 289 -39.63 15.55 -7.11
C LEU A 289 -39.62 14.78 -8.45
N THR A 290 -38.95 13.62 -8.55
CA THR A 290 -39.52 12.37 -8.03
C THR A 290 -38.56 11.19 -8.10
N ALA A 291 -38.61 10.38 -7.04
CA ALA A 291 -38.01 9.06 -6.91
C ALA A 291 -39.03 7.96 -7.25
N VAL A 292 -38.58 6.86 -7.87
CA VAL A 292 -39.25 5.55 -7.81
C VAL A 292 -38.20 4.43 -7.72
N LYS A 293 -38.47 3.46 -6.85
CA LYS A 293 -37.71 2.24 -6.47
C LYS A 293 -38.75 1.07 -6.42
N PRO A 294 -38.42 -0.19 -6.09
CA PRO A 294 -37.50 -1.23 -6.63
C PRO A 294 -38.24 -2.44 -7.25
N SER A 295 -37.51 -3.39 -7.84
CA SER A 295 -37.64 -4.88 -7.74
C SER A 295 -36.95 -5.50 -8.98
N GLY A 296 -36.21 -6.61 -9.00
CA GLY A 296 -35.82 -7.65 -8.05
C GLY A 296 -34.85 -8.62 -8.78
N SER A 297 -34.03 -9.38 -8.05
CA SER A 297 -33.03 -10.33 -8.57
C SER A 297 -33.66 -11.56 -9.27
N PRO A 298 -32.87 -12.34 -10.04
CA PRO A 298 -32.16 -13.48 -9.45
C PRO A 298 -30.71 -13.68 -9.94
N ASP A 299 -29.98 -14.46 -9.16
CA ASP A 299 -28.56 -14.82 -9.23
C ASP A 299 -28.09 -15.47 -10.54
N VAL A 300 -26.96 -15.00 -11.09
CA VAL A 300 -25.90 -15.82 -11.73
C VAL A 300 -24.57 -15.09 -11.60
N ALA A 301 -23.58 -15.76 -11.01
CA ALA A 301 -22.19 -15.31 -10.99
C ALA A 301 -21.53 -15.52 -12.36
N SER A 302 -21.11 -14.44 -13.03
CA SER A 302 -20.07 -14.48 -14.07
C SER A 302 -19.61 -13.08 -14.45
N GLU A 303 -18.31 -12.85 -14.27
CA GLU A 303 -17.47 -11.81 -14.88
C GLU A 303 -17.95 -10.35 -14.74
N ALA A 304 -17.24 -9.57 -13.93
CA ALA A 304 -17.30 -8.11 -13.99
C ALA A 304 -16.72 -7.64 -15.33
N GLY A 305 -17.57 -7.67 -16.36
CA GLY A 305 -17.41 -6.91 -17.59
C GLY A 305 -17.23 -5.46 -17.20
N ASN A 306 -16.04 -4.96 -17.43
CA ASN A 306 -15.72 -3.58 -17.22
C ASN A 306 -16.37 -2.80 -18.37
N ASP A 307 -17.65 -2.43 -18.23
CA ASP A 307 -18.48 -1.70 -19.20
C ASP A 307 -18.02 -0.23 -19.34
N ASN A 308 -16.71 -0.01 -19.45
CA ASN A 308 -16.16 1.25 -19.89
C ASN A 308 -16.22 1.28 -21.43
N PRO A 309 -16.83 2.32 -22.05
CA PRO A 309 -16.91 2.46 -23.50
C PRO A 309 -15.58 2.32 -24.25
N PHE A 310 -14.45 2.49 -23.58
CA PHE A 310 -13.10 2.41 -24.14
C PHE A 310 -12.31 1.15 -23.74
N HIS A 311 -12.97 0.13 -23.16
CA HIS A 311 -12.33 -1.12 -22.71
C HIS A 311 -11.16 -0.91 -21.73
N CYS A 312 -11.29 0.12 -20.90
CA CYS A 312 -10.27 0.51 -19.93
C CYS A 312 -10.77 0.30 -18.47
N PRO A 313 -9.95 -0.20 -17.53
CA PRO A 313 -8.64 -0.79 -17.76
C PRO A 313 -8.65 -2.02 -18.67
N SER A 314 -7.56 -2.19 -19.42
CA SER A 314 -7.33 -3.38 -20.24
C SER A 314 -7.22 -4.63 -19.36
N LYS A 315 -7.41 -5.81 -19.96
CA LYS A 315 -7.07 -7.07 -19.28
C LYS A 315 -5.57 -7.10 -18.91
N PRO A 316 -5.20 -7.79 -17.81
CA PRO A 316 -3.80 -7.99 -17.47
C PRO A 316 -3.03 -8.65 -18.61
N TRP A 317 -1.85 -8.14 -18.93
CA TRP A 317 -0.98 -8.68 -19.99
C TRP A 317 -0.58 -10.14 -19.72
N LYS A 318 -0.29 -10.46 -18.46
CA LYS A 318 -0.05 -11.82 -17.98
C LYS A 318 -0.81 -12.06 -16.67
N PRO A 319 -1.16 -13.31 -16.33
CA PRO A 319 -1.65 -13.63 -15.01
C PRO A 319 -0.59 -13.31 -13.95
N PHE A 320 -1.01 -12.72 -12.83
CA PHE A 320 -0.13 -12.48 -11.69
C PHE A 320 -0.56 -13.33 -10.51
N ASN A 321 0.27 -14.31 -10.14
CA ASN A 321 0.05 -15.21 -9.02
C ASN A 321 1.05 -14.86 -7.90
N PRO A 322 0.68 -13.99 -6.93
CA PRO A 322 1.57 -13.69 -5.82
C PRO A 322 1.77 -14.94 -4.99
N VAL A 323 3.03 -15.29 -4.71
CA VAL A 323 3.33 -16.35 -3.75
C VAL A 323 2.99 -15.79 -2.36
N PRO A 324 2.11 -16.43 -1.58
CA PRO A 324 1.87 -16.04 -0.19
C PRO A 324 3.20 -16.01 0.58
N PRO A 325 3.39 -15.12 1.56
CA PRO A 325 4.59 -15.15 2.36
C PRO A 325 4.76 -16.56 2.91
N ALA A 326 5.89 -17.21 2.57
CA ALA A 326 6.26 -18.45 3.20
C ALA A 326 6.28 -18.17 4.71
N VAL A 327 5.37 -18.82 5.44
CA VAL A 327 5.54 -19.03 6.87
C VAL A 327 6.91 -19.69 6.97
N LEU A 328 7.88 -19.01 7.60
CA LEU A 328 9.14 -19.64 7.99
C LEU A 328 8.82 -20.66 9.08
N GLY A 329 8.24 -21.78 8.64
CA GLY A 329 7.99 -22.96 9.44
C GLY A 329 9.27 -23.76 9.51
N ALA A 330 9.75 -23.92 10.74
CA ALA A 330 10.60 -24.96 11.31
C ALA A 330 11.39 -25.92 10.37
N PRO A 331 12.64 -26.28 10.75
CA PRO A 331 13.42 -27.24 10.00
C PRO A 331 12.71 -28.59 9.94
N THR A 332 12.46 -29.08 8.73
CA THR A 332 11.99 -30.42 8.47
C THR A 332 12.97 -31.41 9.10
N LYS A 333 12.46 -32.16 10.08
CA LYS A 333 13.13 -33.26 10.77
C LYS A 333 13.76 -34.21 9.74
N ALA A 334 15.09 -34.25 9.71
CA ALA A 334 15.82 -35.24 8.94
C ALA A 334 15.43 -36.64 9.41
N SER A 335 14.96 -37.48 8.49
CA SER A 335 14.84 -38.92 8.73
C SER A 335 16.25 -39.50 8.77
N ILE A 336 16.54 -40.19 9.87
CA ILE A 336 17.71 -41.05 10.04
C ILE A 336 17.46 -42.28 9.16
N GLU A 337 18.28 -42.47 8.13
CA GLU A 337 18.54 -43.80 7.58
C GLU A 337 20.02 -44.11 7.67
N THR A 338 20.27 -45.20 8.38
CA THR A 338 21.56 -45.76 8.74
C THR A 338 22.19 -46.43 7.52
N GLY A 339 23.36 -45.97 7.11
CA GLY A 339 24.17 -46.62 6.07
C GLY A 339 25.64 -46.23 6.24
N ALA A 340 26.43 -47.14 6.82
CA ALA A 340 27.82 -46.95 7.19
C ALA A 340 28.74 -46.64 5.99
N THR A 341 29.74 -45.76 6.18
CA THR A 341 31.19 -45.98 5.98
C THR A 341 31.96 -44.64 6.24
N GLN A 342 32.81 -44.61 7.28
CA GLN A 342 33.90 -43.60 7.51
C GLN A 342 35.10 -43.90 6.59
N PRO A 343 36.06 -42.97 6.28
CA PRO A 343 36.75 -42.01 7.19
C PRO A 343 37.27 -40.71 6.50
N PRO A 344 38.24 -39.91 7.03
CA PRO A 344 38.58 -39.52 8.40
C PRO A 344 38.44 -38.00 8.67
N ALA A 345 38.52 -37.64 9.95
CA ALA A 345 38.50 -36.28 10.47
C ALA A 345 39.85 -35.54 10.28
N GLU A 346 39.78 -34.24 10.01
CA GLU A 346 40.56 -33.13 10.62
C GLU A 346 40.53 -31.90 9.72
N VAL A 347 39.73 -30.88 10.05
CA VAL A 347 40.11 -29.46 9.90
C VAL A 347 39.28 -28.66 10.91
N GLY A 348 39.92 -28.11 11.94
CA GLY A 348 39.31 -27.15 12.86
C GLY A 348 39.16 -25.79 12.17
N PHE A 349 37.99 -25.18 12.29
CA PHE A 349 37.78 -23.80 11.86
C PHE A 349 38.35 -22.84 12.92
N SER A 350 39.23 -21.93 12.50
CA SER A 350 39.86 -20.88 13.30
C SER A 350 39.22 -19.52 12.99
N ASP A 351 38.88 -18.77 14.03
CA ASP A 351 38.27 -17.42 14.03
C ASP A 351 39.21 -16.32 13.50
N THR A 352 39.49 -16.31 12.19
CA THR A 352 40.29 -15.24 11.56
C THR A 352 39.66 -14.58 10.34
N ASP A 353 38.45 -14.95 9.93
CA ASP A 353 37.83 -14.45 8.69
C ASP A 353 36.95 -13.19 8.87
N LEU A 354 37.04 -12.49 10.01
CA LEU A 354 36.24 -11.27 10.27
C LEU A 354 37.01 -9.95 10.20
N LEU A 355 38.19 -9.92 9.55
CA LEU A 355 38.87 -8.66 9.24
C LEU A 355 39.39 -8.66 7.80
N ALA A 356 38.53 -8.25 6.87
CA ALA A 356 38.91 -7.66 5.59
C ALA A 356 37.84 -6.64 5.15
#